data_AF-A0A2M8Q7D7-F1
#
_entry.id   AF-A0A2M8Q7D7-F1
#
_cell.length_a   1.000
_cell.length_b   1.000
_cell.length_c   1.000
_cell.angle_alpha   90.00
_cell.angle_beta   90.00
_cell.angle_gamma   90.00
#
_symmetry.space_group_name_H-M   'P 1'
#
loop_
_entity.id
_entity.type
_entity.pdbx_description
1 polymer ?
#
loop_
_entity_poly.entity_id
_entity_poly.type
_entity_poly.pdbx_seq_one_letter_code
_entity_poly.pdbx_strand_id
1 'polypeptide(L)'
;MWAWVKIDPSALRYIALSPHAKDMAENMYRALWCWIVCVVVTVVVSYMTKPLPESALRGLVYGCTEVPHERDMPLWQRPIFWACVVGGVFLLLQIIFW
;
A
#
# COMPACT_ATOMS: atom_id res chain seq x y z
N MET A 1 -2.22 0.69 20.40
CA MET A 1 -2.56 -0.67 19.91
C MET A 1 -1.73 -1.74 20.61
N TRP A 2 -0.38 -1.69 20.56
CA TRP A 2 0.46 -2.73 21.18
C TRP A 2 0.24 -2.93 22.68
N ALA A 3 0.31 -1.84 23.44
CA ALA A 3 0.16 -1.86 24.90
C ALA A 3 -1.24 -2.34 25.32
N TRP A 4 -2.28 -2.04 24.52
CA TRP A 4 -3.66 -2.39 24.85
C TRP A 4 -3.89 -3.89 24.86
N VAL A 5 -3.41 -4.63 23.84
CA VAL A 5 -3.56 -6.10 23.82
C VAL A 5 -2.67 -6.78 24.87
N LYS A 6 -1.51 -6.18 25.19
CA LYS A 6 -0.64 -6.71 26.26
C LYS A 6 -1.27 -6.60 27.64
N ILE A 7 -2.08 -5.57 27.88
CA ILE A 7 -2.79 -5.33 29.14
C ILE A 7 -4.12 -6.09 29.17
N ASP A 8 -4.86 -6.11 28.06
CA ASP A 8 -6.11 -6.86 27.89
C ASP A 8 -6.06 -7.71 26.61
N PRO A 9 -5.78 -9.03 26.73
CA PRO A 9 -5.75 -9.93 25.58
C PRO A 9 -7.07 -10.01 24.81
N SER A 10 -8.20 -9.65 25.43
CA SER A 10 -9.50 -9.64 24.77
C SER A 10 -9.64 -8.52 23.73
N ALA A 11 -8.76 -7.50 23.78
CA ALA A 11 -8.69 -6.43 22.80
C ALA A 11 -8.19 -6.92 21.42
N LEU A 12 -7.57 -8.11 21.35
CA LEU A 12 -7.13 -8.74 20.10
C LEU A 12 -8.26 -8.80 19.06
N ARG A 13 -9.50 -9.06 19.50
CA ARG A 13 -10.67 -9.15 18.62
C ARG A 13 -10.94 -7.87 17.83
N TYR A 14 -10.62 -6.70 18.42
CA TYR A 14 -10.83 -5.41 17.79
C TYR A 14 -9.70 -5.05 16.83
N ILE A 15 -8.48 -5.51 17.13
CA ILE A 15 -7.29 -5.19 16.31
C ILE A 15 -7.16 -6.15 15.14
N ALA A 16 -7.25 -7.46 15.40
CA ALA A 16 -7.03 -8.51 14.41
C ALA A 16 -8.34 -9.05 13.79
N LEU A 17 -9.48 -8.43 14.10
CA LEU A 17 -10.83 -8.82 13.63
C LEU A 17 -11.20 -10.29 13.93
N SER A 18 -10.43 -10.95 14.80
CA SER A 18 -10.60 -12.34 15.20
C SER A 18 -10.09 -12.54 16.63
N PRO A 19 -10.85 -13.25 17.49
CA PRO A 19 -10.45 -13.53 18.88
C PRO A 19 -9.32 -14.57 18.99
N HIS A 20 -9.00 -15.29 17.91
CA HIS A 20 -7.99 -16.36 17.89
C HIS A 20 -6.85 -16.07 16.90
N ALA A 21 -6.54 -14.80 16.66
CA ALA A 21 -5.45 -14.43 15.76
C ALA A 21 -4.11 -14.91 16.32
N LYS A 22 -3.30 -15.55 15.46
CA LYS A 22 -1.91 -15.90 15.78
C LYS A 22 -1.07 -14.62 15.88
N ASP A 23 0.03 -14.66 16.63
CA ASP A 23 0.93 -13.53 16.84
C ASP A 23 1.37 -12.84 15.54
N MET A 24 1.64 -13.61 14.49
CA MET A 24 1.99 -13.05 13.17
C MET A 24 0.85 -12.26 12.54
N ALA A 25 -0.39 -12.75 12.65
CA ALA A 25 -1.57 -12.06 12.13
C ALA A 25 -1.83 -10.77 12.92
N GLU A 26 -1.67 -10.81 14.24
CA GLU A 26 -1.75 -9.63 15.09
C GLU A 26 -0.75 -8.53 14.66
N ASN A 27 0.51 -8.90 14.42
CA ASN A 27 1.53 -7.97 13.94
C ASN A 27 1.18 -7.38 12.57
N MET A 28 0.64 -8.19 11.65
CA MET A 28 0.20 -7.73 10.34
C MET A 28 -0.94 -6.71 10.45
N TYR A 29 -1.95 -6.98 11.27
CA TYR A 29 -3.06 -6.04 11.48
C TYR A 29 -2.62 -4.75 12.16
N ARG A 30 -1.68 -4.83 13.11
CA ARG A 30 -1.09 -3.63 13.73
C ARG A 30 -0.34 -2.78 12.71
N ALA A 31 0.43 -3.40 11.81
CA ALA A 31 1.10 -2.68 10.73
C ALA A 31 0.09 -1.99 9.80
N LEU A 32 -0.99 -2.67 9.43
CA LEU A 32 -2.09 -2.09 8.65
C LEU A 32 -2.68 -0.86 9.36
N TRP A 33 -3.01 -0.98 10.65
CA TRP A 33 -3.56 0.14 11.41
C TRP A 33 -2.58 1.31 11.56
N CYS A 34 -1.29 1.05 11.78
CA CYS A 34 -0.25 2.09 11.79
C CYS A 34 -0.20 2.83 10.45
N TRP A 35 -0.26 2.08 9.35
CA TRP A 35 -0.28 2.66 8.00
C TRP A 35 -1.54 3.51 7.76
N ILE A 36 -2.73 3.00 8.12
CA ILE A 36 -4.00 3.74 7.98
C ILE A 36 -3.94 5.05 8.76
N VAL A 37 -3.53 5.02 10.03
CA VAL A 37 -3.43 6.22 10.86
C VAL A 37 -2.43 7.21 10.27
N CYS A 38 -1.26 6.74 9.81
CA CYS A 38 -0.27 7.59 9.17
C CYS A 38 -0.82 8.28 7.90
N VAL A 39 -1.50 7.53 7.03
CA VAL A 39 -2.11 8.08 5.80
C VAL A 39 -3.20 9.09 6.14
N VAL A 40 -4.10 8.77 7.08
CA VAL A 40 -5.19 9.67 7.49
C VAL A 40 -4.62 10.97 8.06
N VAL A 41 -3.65 10.89 8.97
CA VAL A 41 -2.99 12.07 9.54
C VAL A 41 -2.30 12.88 8.45
N THR A 42 -1.59 12.23 7.53
CA THR A 42 -0.94 12.90 6.39
C THR A 42 -1.94 13.66 5.55
N VAL A 43 -3.06 13.03 5.17
CA VAL A 43 -4.12 13.65 4.36
C VAL A 43 -4.73 14.85 5.09
N VAL A 44 -5.09 14.70 6.38
CA VAL A 44 -5.66 15.77 7.20
C VAL A 44 -4.70 16.95 7.29
N VAL A 45 -3.44 16.70 7.63
CA VAL A 45 -2.42 17.75 7.73
C VAL A 45 -2.20 18.41 6.36
N SER A 46 -2.12 17.63 5.27
CA SER A 46 -1.99 18.20 3.92
C SER A 46 -3.10 19.20 3.60
N TYR A 47 -4.37 18.88 3.92
CA TYR A 47 -5.49 19.80 3.73
C TYR A 47 -5.46 21.04 4.65
N MET A 48 -4.85 20.92 5.83
CA MET A 48 -4.69 22.04 6.77
C MET A 48 -3.47 22.92 6.44
N THR A 49 -2.57 22.46 5.57
CA THR A 49 -1.34 23.18 5.18
C THR A 49 -1.46 23.88 3.83
N LYS A 50 -0.57 24.85 3.57
CA LYS A 50 -0.54 25.54 2.27
C LYS A 50 0.14 24.65 1.21
N PRO A 51 -0.49 24.41 0.05
CA PRO A 51 0.13 23.63 -1.02
C PRO A 51 1.32 24.37 -1.63
N LEU A 52 2.36 23.62 -2.02
CA LEU A 52 3.47 24.16 -2.81
C LEU A 52 3.00 24.43 -4.25
N PRO A 53 3.61 25.41 -4.95
CA PRO A 53 3.33 25.64 -6.36
C PRO A 53 3.71 24.41 -7.21
N GLU A 54 2.93 24.13 -8.25
CA GLU A 54 3.13 22.94 -9.12
C GLU A 54 4.52 22.91 -9.77
N SER A 55 5.11 24.06 -10.07
CA SER A 55 6.46 24.16 -10.63
C SER A 55 7.53 23.59 -9.69
N ALA A 56 7.33 23.67 -8.38
CA ALA A 56 8.23 23.09 -7.39
C ALA A 56 8.02 21.57 -7.21
N LEU A 57 6.91 21.03 -7.73
CA LEU A 57 6.56 19.60 -7.65
C LEU A 57 6.98 18.81 -8.90
N ARG A 58 7.44 19.50 -9.96
CA ARG A 58 7.96 18.86 -11.18
C ARG A 58 9.19 18.01 -10.85
N GLY A 59 9.14 16.73 -11.22
CA GLY A 59 10.16 15.72 -10.90
C GLY A 59 9.96 15.02 -9.55
N LEU A 60 9.07 15.51 -8.69
CA LEU A 60 8.77 14.91 -7.37
C LEU A 60 7.41 14.20 -7.36
N VAL A 61 6.41 14.82 -8.00
CA VAL A 61 5.06 14.29 -8.09
C VAL A 61 4.82 13.84 -9.53
N TYR A 62 4.42 12.58 -9.69
CA TYR A 62 4.17 11.99 -11.01
C TYR A 62 3.19 12.83 -11.84
N GLY A 63 2.10 13.33 -11.23
CA GLY A 63 1.12 14.17 -11.91
C GLY A 63 1.60 15.55 -12.35
N CYS A 64 2.66 16.08 -11.73
CA CYS A 64 3.27 17.37 -12.11
C CYS A 64 4.49 17.20 -13.03
N THR A 65 4.83 15.95 -13.38
CA THR A 65 6.03 15.62 -14.15
C THR A 65 5.63 15.14 -15.53
N GLU A 66 6.28 15.66 -16.57
CA GLU A 66 6.09 15.16 -17.92
C GLU A 66 6.62 13.72 -18.03
N VAL A 67 5.71 12.78 -18.24
CA VAL A 67 6.04 11.34 -18.35
C VAL A 67 6.41 11.02 -19.80
N PRO A 68 7.60 10.44 -20.05
CA PRO A 68 7.98 9.96 -21.38
C PRO A 68 6.98 8.92 -21.89
N HIS A 69 6.59 9.05 -23.17
CA HIS A 69 5.65 8.10 -23.79
C HIS A 69 6.39 6.96 -24.49
N GLU A 70 5.95 5.72 -24.25
CA GLU A 70 6.52 4.48 -24.82
C GLU A 70 6.05 4.18 -26.26
N ARG A 71 5.86 5.20 -27.09
CA ARG A 71 5.08 5.07 -28.35
C ARG A 71 5.73 4.12 -29.37
N ASP A 72 7.07 4.10 -29.43
CA ASP A 72 7.84 3.41 -30.48
C ASP A 72 8.67 2.22 -29.96
N MET A 73 8.27 1.63 -28.83
CA MET A 73 8.98 0.49 -28.25
C MET A 73 8.35 -0.85 -28.66
N PRO A 74 9.13 -1.87 -29.08
CA PRO A 74 8.61 -3.20 -29.29
C PRO A 74 8.07 -3.83 -27.99
N LEU A 75 7.09 -4.74 -28.11
CA LEU A 75 6.27 -5.23 -26.99
C LEU A 75 7.06 -5.73 -25.78
N TRP A 76 8.16 -6.46 -25.99
CA TRP A 76 9.04 -6.99 -24.94
C TRP A 76 9.84 -5.94 -24.14
N GLN A 77 9.96 -4.71 -24.63
CA GLN A 77 10.62 -3.60 -23.95
C GLN A 77 9.62 -2.80 -23.10
N ARG A 78 8.32 -3.02 -23.30
CA ARG A 78 7.27 -2.34 -22.55
C ARG A 78 7.10 -3.02 -21.19
N PRO A 79 7.21 -2.29 -20.06
CA PRO A 79 7.04 -2.86 -18.72
C PRO A 79 5.70 -3.59 -18.53
N ILE A 80 4.64 -3.14 -19.21
CA ILE A 80 3.30 -3.74 -19.13
C ILE A 80 3.26 -5.19 -19.63
N PHE A 81 4.08 -5.54 -20.63
CA PHE A 81 4.13 -6.91 -21.14
C PHE A 81 4.59 -7.88 -20.04
N TRP A 82 5.69 -7.55 -19.35
CA TRP A 82 6.21 -8.36 -18.26
C TRP A 82 5.31 -8.33 -17.02
N ALA A 83 4.65 -7.20 -16.73
CA ALA A 83 3.65 -7.14 -15.67
C ALA A 83 2.50 -8.13 -15.91
N CYS A 84 2.01 -8.25 -17.15
CA CYS A 84 0.98 -9.23 -17.52
C CYS A 84 1.49 -10.67 -17.42
N VAL A 85 2.72 -10.95 -17.89
CA VAL A 85 3.32 -12.29 -17.80
C VAL A 85 3.46 -12.74 -16.35
N VAL A 86 4.07 -11.90 -15.50
CA VAL A 86 4.25 -12.20 -14.06
C VAL A 86 2.90 -12.31 -13.36
N GLY A 87 1.96 -11.42 -13.65
CA GLY A 87 0.60 -11.48 -13.13
C GLY A 87 -0.12 -12.78 -13.51
N GLY A 88 0.01 -13.22 -14.77
CA GLY A 88 -0.55 -14.49 -15.24
C GLY A 88 0.05 -15.70 -14.52
N VAL A 89 1.38 -15.74 -14.35
CA VAL A 89 2.06 -16.79 -13.56
C VAL A 89 1.55 -16.79 -12.12
N PHE A 90 1.43 -15.62 -11.49
CA PHE A 90 0.95 -15.51 -10.12
C PHE A 90 -0.50 -15.99 -9.96
N LEU A 91 -1.38 -15.69 -10.93
CA LEU A 91 -2.76 -16.18 -10.96
C LEU A 91 -2.82 -17.70 -11.13
N LEU A 92 -2.01 -18.27 -12.04
CA LEU A 92 -1.94 -19.72 -12.23
C LEU A 92 -1.49 -20.44 -10.96
N LEU A 93 -0.45 -19.92 -10.29
CA LEU A 93 0.02 -20.47 -9.02
C LEU A 93 -1.09 -20.37 -7.95
N GLN A 94 -1.79 -19.23 -7.87
CA GLN A 94 -2.94 -19.10 -6.98
C GLN A 94 -4.01 -20.15 -7.25
N ILE A 95 -4.37 -20.42 -8.52
CA ILE A 95 -5.39 -21.44 -8.84
C ILE A 95 -4.93 -22.86 -8.45
N ILE A 96 -3.63 -23.16 -8.55
CA ILE A 96 -3.08 -24.49 -8.24
C ILE A 96 -2.98 -24.73 -6.72
N PHE A 97 -2.59 -23.70 -5.95
CA PHE A 97 -2.27 -23.84 -4.53
C PHE A 97 -3.36 -23.37 -3.56
N TRP A 98 -4.38 -22.67 -4.06
CA TRP A 98 -5.55 -22.24 -3.28
C TRP A 98 -6.60 -23.34 -3.17
#